data_AF-A0A2M8QWM0-F1
#
_entry.id   AF-A0A2M8QWM0-F1
#
_cell.length_a   1.000
_cell.length_b   1.000
_cell.length_c   1.000
_cell.angle_alpha   90.00
_cell.angle_beta   90.00
_cell.angle_gamma   90.00
#
_symmetry.space_group_name_H-M   'P 1'
#
loop_
_entity.id
_entity.type
_entity.pdbx_description
1 polymer ?
#
loop_
_entity_poly.entity_id
_entity_poly.type
_entity_poly.pdbx_seq_one_letter_code
_entity_poly.pdbx_strand_id
1 'polypeptide(L)'
;MKVMAQIAMVMNLVKCIGCHTCSVTCKQAWTNREGTAYIWFNNVETRPGVGYPKGWEDQDTWRGGWERTASGRLRPRSGGRLRRLVNIFANPEMPTVEDYYEPWTYEYDKLLSAPKDSPALPVARAKSQLTGEYMPTIKWGPN
;
A
#
# COMPACT_ATOMS: atom_id res chain seq x y z
N MET A 1 23.91 -19.55 25.50
CA MET A 1 24.01 -18.19 24.93
C MET A 1 24.28 -18.32 23.44
N LYS A 2 23.45 -17.71 22.59
CA LYS A 2 23.61 -17.75 21.13
C LYS A 2 23.83 -16.32 20.63
N VAL A 3 25.06 -15.98 20.25
CA VAL A 3 25.39 -14.66 19.70
C VAL A 3 24.81 -14.56 18.29
N MET A 4 24.10 -13.46 18.01
CA MET A 4 23.53 -13.14 16.70
C MET A 4 23.80 -11.67 16.39
N ALA A 5 23.88 -11.33 15.11
CA ALA A 5 24.07 -9.96 14.63
C ALA A 5 22.95 -9.58 13.65
N GLN A 6 22.48 -8.33 13.74
CA GLN A 6 21.45 -7.76 12.87
C GLN A 6 21.78 -6.30 12.59
N ILE A 7 21.72 -5.89 11.32
CA ILE A 7 21.84 -4.49 10.93
C ILE A 7 20.52 -3.79 11.28
N ALA A 8 20.61 -2.68 12.01
CA ALA A 8 19.47 -1.88 12.43
C ALA A 8 19.45 -0.51 11.74
N MET A 9 18.29 0.15 11.77
CA MET A 9 18.06 1.47 11.19
C MET A 9 17.51 2.42 12.25
N VAL A 10 17.92 3.68 12.19
CA VAL A 10 17.38 4.76 13.03
C VAL A 10 16.89 5.88 12.11
N MET A 11 15.65 6.33 12.32
CA MET A 11 15.07 7.47 11.61
C MET A 11 14.90 8.64 12.58
N ASN A 12 15.59 9.75 12.34
CA ASN A 12 15.43 10.97 13.14
C ASN A 12 14.25 11.79 12.63
N LEU A 13 13.10 11.70 13.31
CA LEU A 13 11.87 12.37 12.91
C LEU A 13 11.94 13.90 12.98
N VAL A 14 12.85 14.47 13.77
CA VAL A 14 13.08 15.94 13.81
C VAL A 14 13.75 16.44 12.54
N LYS A 15 14.51 15.58 11.85
CA LYS A 15 15.15 15.89 10.56
C LYS A 15 14.36 15.38 9.36
N CYS A 16 13.22 14.72 9.58
CA CYS A 16 12.36 14.27 8.51
C CYS A 16 11.66 15.48 7.88
N ILE A 17 11.73 15.59 6.56
CA ILE A 17 11.10 16.68 5.79
C ILE A 17 9.93 16.18 4.92
N GLY A 18 9.54 14.91 5.05
CA GLY A 18 8.40 14.36 4.32
C GLY A 18 8.53 14.45 2.80
N CYS A 19 9.73 14.27 2.22
CA CYS A 19 9.96 14.49 0.78
C CYS A 19 9.66 13.29 -0.12
N HIS A 20 9.37 12.12 0.44
CA HIS A 20 9.08 10.86 -0.30
C HIS A 20 10.21 10.32 -1.20
N THR A 21 11.42 10.90 -1.18
CA THR A 21 12.55 10.40 -1.98
C THR A 21 12.89 8.93 -1.70
N CYS A 22 12.83 8.52 -0.42
CA CYS A 22 13.01 7.13 -0.02
C CYS A 22 11.96 6.19 -0.63
N SER A 23 10.71 6.65 -0.76
CA SER A 23 9.62 5.89 -1.36
C SER A 23 9.81 5.72 -2.86
N VAL A 24 10.15 6.79 -3.58
CA VAL A 24 10.33 6.76 -5.04
C VAL A 24 11.53 5.88 -5.42
N THR A 25 12.66 6.04 -4.75
CA THR A 25 13.86 5.22 -5.03
C THR A 25 13.60 3.73 -4.79
N CYS A 26 12.91 3.39 -3.70
CA CYS A 26 12.50 2.02 -3.42
C CYS A 26 11.54 1.48 -4.49
N LYS A 27 10.52 2.27 -4.88
CA LYS A 27 9.55 1.91 -5.92
C LYS A 27 10.23 1.59 -7.24
N GLN A 28 11.13 2.45 -7.70
CA GLN A 28 11.81 2.30 -8.98
C GLN A 28 12.74 1.09 -9.01
N ALA A 29 13.42 0.81 -7.90
CA ALA A 29 14.32 -0.33 -7.81
C ALA A 29 13.57 -1.67 -7.69
N TRP A 30 12.43 -1.72 -7.01
CA TRP A 30 11.88 -2.99 -6.51
C TRP A 30 10.42 -3.30 -6.89
N THR A 31 9.52 -2.30 -6.93
CA THR A 31 8.07 -2.52 -7.05
C THR A 31 7.42 -1.75 -8.21
N ASN A 32 8.14 -1.59 -9.32
CA ASN A 32 7.68 -0.92 -10.55
C ASN A 32 7.01 -1.88 -11.57
N ARG A 33 6.85 -3.16 -11.23
CA ARG A 33 6.23 -4.18 -12.09
C ARG A 33 4.72 -4.25 -11.89
N GLU A 34 4.00 -4.68 -12.92
CA GLU A 34 2.58 -5.03 -12.84
C GLU A 34 2.32 -6.04 -11.70
N GLY A 35 1.18 -5.91 -11.03
CA GLY A 35 0.85 -6.64 -9.79
C GLY A 35 1.49 -6.08 -8.52
N THR A 36 2.54 -5.26 -8.63
CA THR A 36 3.17 -4.58 -7.47
C THR A 36 3.09 -3.05 -7.55
N ALA A 37 2.42 -2.53 -8.57
CA ALA A 37 2.30 -1.09 -8.81
C ALA A 37 1.66 -0.34 -7.64
N TYR A 38 0.71 -0.96 -6.94
CA TYR A 38 0.10 -0.36 -5.75
C TYR A 38 0.97 -0.47 -4.49
N ILE A 39 2.04 -1.29 -4.48
CA ILE A 39 2.84 -1.64 -3.30
C ILE A 39 3.99 -0.66 -3.08
N TRP A 40 4.05 -0.05 -1.89
CA TRP A 40 5.15 0.80 -1.45
C TRP A 40 5.86 0.17 -0.25
N PHE A 41 6.97 -0.54 -0.48
CA PHE A 41 7.76 -1.14 0.62
C PHE A 41 8.27 -0.10 1.62
N ASN A 42 8.67 1.07 1.10
CA ASN A 42 8.95 2.24 1.90
C ASN A 42 7.89 3.31 1.57
N ASN A 43 7.03 3.65 2.52
CA ASN A 43 6.08 4.76 2.42
C ASN A 43 6.38 5.82 3.49
N VAL A 44 5.83 7.02 3.30
CA VAL A 44 5.91 8.13 4.25
C VAL A 44 4.48 8.60 4.49
N GLU A 45 4.12 8.82 5.75
CA GLU A 45 2.76 9.19 6.16
C GLU A 45 2.79 10.49 6.94
N THR A 46 1.91 11.42 6.59
CA THR A 46 1.70 12.65 7.37
C THR A 46 0.82 12.35 8.58
N ARG A 47 1.18 12.90 9.74
CA ARG A 47 0.39 12.76 10.98
C ARG A 47 -0.15 14.12 11.44
N PRO A 48 -1.41 14.21 11.89
CA PRO A 48 -2.41 13.12 12.03
C PRO A 48 -2.93 12.60 10.68
N GLY A 49 -3.21 11.30 10.58
CA GLY A 49 -3.65 10.66 9.32
C GLY A 49 -3.98 9.18 9.47
N VAL A 50 -4.58 8.59 8.43
CA VAL A 50 -5.05 7.18 8.41
C VAL A 50 -3.98 6.19 7.96
N GLY A 51 -2.91 6.65 7.33
CA GLY A 51 -1.80 5.82 6.85
C GLY A 51 -2.11 4.97 5.62
N TYR A 52 -1.19 4.07 5.28
CA TYR A 52 -1.24 3.19 4.11
C TYR A 52 -0.82 1.75 4.50
N PRO A 53 -1.70 0.74 4.38
CA PRO A 53 -3.13 0.84 4.03
C PRO A 53 -3.91 1.63 5.08
N LYS A 54 -5.10 2.11 4.72
CA LYS A 54 -5.92 2.93 5.62
C LYS A 54 -6.20 2.19 6.93
N GLY A 55 -5.94 2.87 8.05
CA GLY A 55 -6.21 2.37 9.39
C GLY A 55 -5.28 1.24 9.82
N TRP A 56 -4.10 1.08 9.22
CA TRP A 56 -3.20 -0.06 9.50
C TRP A 56 -2.81 -0.21 10.98
N GLU A 57 -2.88 0.86 11.77
CA GLU A 57 -2.62 0.83 13.22
C GLU A 57 -3.72 0.16 14.04
N ASP A 58 -4.95 0.05 13.52
CA ASP A 58 -6.08 -0.57 14.20
C ASP A 58 -5.96 -2.10 14.20
N GLN A 59 -5.38 -2.63 15.29
CA GLN A 59 -5.20 -4.07 15.47
C GLN A 59 -6.47 -4.80 15.96
N ASP A 60 -7.55 -4.09 16.25
CA ASP A 60 -8.85 -4.73 16.50
C ASP A 60 -9.54 -5.12 15.19
N THR A 61 -9.28 -4.36 14.13
CA THR A 61 -9.64 -4.71 12.76
C THR A 61 -8.64 -5.67 12.13
N TRP A 62 -7.36 -5.30 12.01
CA TRP A 62 -6.38 -6.03 11.20
C TRP A 62 -5.75 -7.26 11.88
N ARG A 63 -5.92 -7.41 13.20
CA ARG A 63 -5.42 -8.54 13.99
C ARG A 63 -3.92 -8.84 13.79
N GLY A 64 -3.11 -7.82 13.51
CA GLY A 64 -1.66 -7.93 13.39
C GLY A 64 -0.95 -8.14 14.72
N GLY A 65 0.30 -8.58 14.65
CA GLY A 65 1.18 -8.75 15.81
C GLY A 65 0.82 -9.91 16.75
N TRP A 66 1.21 -9.74 18.01
CA TRP A 66 1.10 -10.75 19.07
C TRP A 66 0.27 -10.23 20.24
N GLU A 67 -0.35 -11.15 20.97
CA GLU A 67 -1.02 -10.86 22.24
C GLU A 67 -0.48 -11.81 23.33
N ARG A 68 -0.46 -11.29 24.56
CA ARG A 68 -0.02 -12.04 25.74
C ARG A 68 -1.23 -12.71 26.39
N THR A 69 -1.18 -14.03 26.51
CA THR A 69 -2.21 -14.80 27.21
C THR A 69 -2.12 -14.62 28.73
N ALA A 70 -3.19 -14.97 29.45
CA ALA A 70 -3.19 -14.97 30.93
C ALA A 70 -2.07 -15.84 31.53
N SER A 71 -1.67 -16.91 30.83
CA SER A 71 -0.54 -17.78 31.20
C SER A 71 0.84 -17.16 30.98
N GLY A 72 0.92 -15.96 30.40
CA GLY A 72 2.17 -15.27 30.05
C GLY A 72 2.77 -15.67 28.69
N ARG A 73 2.23 -16.69 28.01
CA ARG A 73 2.66 -17.10 26.66
C ARG A 73 2.18 -16.09 25.60
N LEU A 74 2.92 -15.99 24.50
CA LEU A 74 2.53 -15.21 23.32
C LEU A 74 1.74 -16.06 22.33
N ARG A 75 0.70 -15.47 21.73
CA ARG A 75 -0.01 -16.04 20.58
C ARG A 75 -0.23 -14.96 19.51
N PRO A 76 -0.30 -15.31 18.22
CA PRO A 76 -0.65 -14.34 17.19
C PRO A 76 -2.07 -13.81 17.42
N ARG A 77 -2.27 -12.50 17.25
CA ARG A 77 -3.59 -11.87 17.43
C ARG A 77 -4.64 -12.35 16.41
N SER A 78 -4.19 -12.74 15.21
CA SER A 78 -4.98 -13.45 14.19
C SER A 78 -5.48 -14.84 14.63
N GLY A 79 -5.06 -15.33 15.80
CA GLY A 79 -5.35 -16.67 16.31
C GLY A 79 -4.22 -17.68 16.11
N GLY A 80 -4.37 -18.83 16.77
CA GLY A 80 -3.43 -19.94 16.72
C GLY A 80 -3.45 -20.71 15.39
N ARG A 81 -2.65 -21.79 15.33
CA ARG A 81 -2.46 -22.60 14.11
C ARG A 81 -3.77 -23.12 13.50
N LEU A 82 -4.71 -23.57 14.34
CA LEU A 82 -5.99 -24.11 13.86
C LEU A 82 -6.88 -23.04 13.21
N ARG A 83 -7.02 -21.86 13.83
CA ARG A 83 -7.82 -20.76 13.26
C ARG A 83 -7.25 -20.31 11.91
N ARG A 84 -5.93 -20.19 11.79
CA ARG A 84 -5.28 -19.87 10.51
C ARG A 84 -5.52 -20.93 9.44
N LEU A 85 -5.54 -22.21 9.82
CA LEU A 85 -5.82 -23.30 8.87
C LEU A 85 -7.27 -23.25 8.38
N VAL A 86 -8.23 -22.98 9.26
CA VAL A 86 -9.65 -22.83 8.87
C VAL A 86 -9.86 -21.63 7.94
N ASN A 87 -9.11 -20.54 8.16
CA ASN A 87 -9.21 -19.31 7.36
C ASN A 87 -8.26 -19.29 6.14
N ILE A 88 -7.63 -20.41 5.76
CA ILE A 88 -6.62 -20.41 4.69
C ILE A 88 -7.21 -20.09 3.30
N PHE A 89 -8.46 -20.51 3.05
CA PHE A 89 -9.10 -20.33 1.75
C PHE A 89 -9.69 -18.93 1.57
N ALA A 90 -10.01 -18.25 2.68
CA ALA A 90 -10.48 -16.88 2.70
C ALA A 90 -10.08 -16.26 4.03
N ASN A 91 -9.05 -15.42 4.01
CA ASN A 91 -8.58 -14.72 5.19
C ASN A 91 -9.49 -13.51 5.47
N PRO A 92 -10.29 -13.51 6.55
CA PRO A 92 -11.22 -12.42 6.82
C PRO A 92 -10.53 -11.14 7.28
N GLU A 93 -9.26 -11.22 7.70
CA GLU A 93 -8.46 -10.09 8.15
C GLU A 93 -7.54 -9.52 7.05
N MET A 94 -7.66 -10.01 5.80
CA MET A 94 -6.80 -9.57 4.69
C MET A 94 -7.25 -8.21 4.14
N PRO A 95 -6.36 -7.19 4.08
CA PRO A 95 -6.68 -5.93 3.44
C PRO A 95 -6.91 -6.11 1.93
N THR A 96 -7.89 -5.38 1.42
CA THR A 96 -8.27 -5.34 0.01
C THR A 96 -7.53 -4.22 -0.73
N VAL A 97 -7.61 -4.19 -2.06
CA VAL A 97 -6.92 -3.14 -2.84
C VAL A 97 -7.50 -1.76 -2.55
N GLU A 98 -8.78 -1.69 -2.17
CA GLU A 98 -9.48 -0.47 -1.78
C GLU A 98 -8.98 0.09 -0.44
N ASP A 99 -8.42 -0.73 0.43
CA ASP A 99 -7.77 -0.31 1.67
C ASP A 99 -6.42 0.36 1.40
N TYR A 100 -5.76 -0.03 0.31
CA TYR A 100 -4.59 0.65 -0.26
C TYR A 100 -5.04 1.77 -1.20
N TYR A 101 -5.07 1.50 -2.51
CA TYR A 101 -5.68 2.28 -3.57
C TYR A 101 -5.70 1.43 -4.85
N GLU A 102 -6.65 1.68 -5.73
CA GLU A 102 -6.63 1.12 -7.09
C GLU A 102 -5.53 1.83 -7.91
N PRO A 103 -4.46 1.15 -8.34
CA PRO A 103 -3.39 1.78 -9.09
C PRO A 103 -3.90 2.26 -10.46
N TRP A 104 -3.50 3.47 -10.88
CA TRP A 104 -3.95 4.07 -12.14
C TRP A 104 -2.78 4.61 -12.96
N THR A 105 -3.03 4.75 -14.26
CA THR A 105 -2.18 5.48 -15.20
C THR A 105 -3.04 6.45 -16.02
N TYR A 106 -2.43 7.20 -16.93
CA TYR A 106 -3.15 8.11 -17.82
C TYR A 106 -2.88 7.78 -19.28
N GLU A 107 -3.85 8.08 -20.12
CA GLU A 107 -3.78 7.92 -21.58
C GLU A 107 -2.99 9.08 -22.22
N TYR A 108 -1.69 9.18 -21.90
CA TYR A 108 -0.84 10.28 -22.34
C TYR A 108 -0.73 10.39 -23.87
N ASP A 109 -0.73 9.25 -24.57
CA ASP A 109 -0.61 9.21 -26.05
C ASP A 109 -1.71 10.01 -26.74
N LYS A 110 -2.91 10.09 -26.14
CA LYS A 110 -4.05 10.85 -26.68
C LYS A 110 -3.78 12.34 -26.78
N LEU A 111 -2.87 12.88 -25.97
CA LEU A 111 -2.46 14.28 -26.06
C LEU A 111 -1.67 14.57 -27.34
N LEU A 112 -0.98 13.55 -27.87
CA LEU A 112 -0.13 13.65 -29.06
C LEU A 112 -0.83 13.14 -30.32
N SER A 113 -1.71 12.16 -30.18
CA SER A 113 -2.38 11.47 -31.30
C SER A 113 -3.78 12.01 -31.61
N ALA A 114 -4.23 13.08 -30.94
CA ALA A 114 -5.57 13.63 -31.18
C ALA A 114 -5.73 14.17 -32.61
N PRO A 115 -6.85 13.88 -33.30
CA PRO A 115 -7.12 14.44 -34.62
C PRO A 115 -7.12 15.97 -34.59
N LYS A 116 -6.57 16.60 -35.64
CA LYS A 116 -6.47 18.07 -35.77
C LYS A 116 -7.83 18.76 -35.69
N ASP A 117 -8.87 18.08 -36.13
CA ASP A 117 -10.28 18.50 -36.18
C ASP A 117 -11.09 18.10 -34.94
N SER A 118 -10.43 17.69 -33.85
CA SER A 118 -11.11 17.33 -32.61
C SER A 118 -12.00 18.49 -32.12
N PRO A 119 -13.29 18.25 -31.83
CA PRO A 119 -14.23 19.30 -31.42
C PRO A 119 -13.96 19.82 -30.00
N ALA A 120 -13.14 19.10 -29.22
CA ALA A 120 -12.75 19.44 -27.86
C ALA A 120 -11.25 19.25 -27.68
N LEU A 121 -10.68 20.01 -26.75
CA LEU A 121 -9.28 19.86 -26.36
C LEU A 121 -9.01 18.45 -25.83
N PRO A 122 -7.94 17.77 -26.27
CA PRO A 122 -7.62 16.44 -25.79
C PRO A 122 -7.17 16.49 -24.33
N VAL A 123 -7.59 15.49 -23.56
CA VAL A 123 -7.21 15.31 -22.15
C VAL A 123 -6.76 13.87 -21.91
N ALA A 124 -5.74 13.69 -21.06
CA ALA A 124 -5.28 12.38 -20.64
C ALA A 124 -6.17 11.88 -19.49
N ARG A 125 -7.10 10.97 -19.81
CA ARG A 125 -8.01 10.38 -18.82
C ARG A 125 -7.30 9.30 -18.00
N ALA A 126 -7.68 9.16 -16.74
CA ALA A 126 -7.19 8.10 -15.88
C ALA A 126 -7.75 6.74 -16.32
N LYS A 127 -6.90 5.71 -16.29
CA LYS A 127 -7.25 4.30 -16.51
C LYS A 127 -6.74 3.45 -15.36
N SER A 128 -7.54 2.48 -14.95
CA SER A 128 -7.14 1.49 -13.96
C SER A 128 -6.01 0.62 -14.49
N GLN A 129 -4.98 0.40 -13.68
CA GLN A 129 -3.93 -0.59 -13.97
C GLN A 129 -4.36 -2.01 -13.59
N LEU A 130 -5.53 -2.19 -12.97
CA LEU A 130 -6.10 -3.51 -12.65
C LEU A 130 -7.05 -3.98 -13.76
N THR A 131 -7.96 -3.12 -14.20
CA THR A 131 -9.02 -3.48 -15.16
C THR A 131 -8.78 -2.94 -16.57
N GLY A 132 -7.92 -1.93 -16.73
CA GLY A 132 -7.75 -1.19 -17.99
C GLY A 132 -8.89 -0.21 -18.32
N GLU A 133 -9.94 -0.18 -17.51
CA GLU A 133 -11.11 0.66 -17.73
C GLU A 133 -10.84 2.13 -17.35
N TYR A 134 -11.63 3.04 -17.93
CA TYR A 134 -11.56 4.45 -17.57
C TYR A 134 -12.07 4.68 -16.16
N MET A 135 -11.29 5.44 -15.38
CA MET A 135 -11.69 5.88 -14.04
C MET A 135 -12.27 7.29 -14.13
N PRO A 136 -13.58 7.50 -13.86
CA PRO A 136 -14.18 8.83 -13.91
C PRO A 136 -13.56 9.78 -12.87
N THR A 137 -13.28 9.25 -11.67
CA THR A 137 -12.71 10.00 -10.56
C THR A 137 -11.74 9.09 -9.80
N ILE A 138 -10.52 9.58 -9.57
CA ILE A 138 -9.57 8.93 -8.65
C ILE A 138 -10.02 9.24 -7.23
N LYS A 139 -10.41 8.21 -6.48
CA LYS A 139 -10.98 8.38 -5.13
C LYS A 139 -9.93 8.49 -4.04
N TRP A 140 -8.79 7.83 -4.21
CA TRP A 140 -7.77 7.70 -3.17
C TRP A 140 -6.40 7.35 -3.76
N GLY A 141 -5.34 7.61 -3.00
CA GLY A 141 -3.95 7.30 -3.34
C GLY A 141 -3.11 6.98 -2.10
N PRO A 142 -1.84 6.57 -2.30
CA PRO A 142 -0.97 6.16 -1.18
C PRO A 142 -0.49 7.33 -0.33
N ASN A 143 -0.55 8.57 -0.84
CA ASN A 143 -0.25 9.82 -0.13
C ASN A 143 -0.84 11.02 -0.88
#